data_AF-A0A9D7RE87-F1
#
_entry.id   AF-A0A9D7RE87-F1
#
_cell.length_a   1.000
_cell.length_b   1.000
_cell.length_c   1.000
_cell.angle_alpha   90.00
_cell.angle_beta   90.00
_cell.angle_gamma   90.00
#
_symmetry.space_group_name_H-M   'P 1'
#
loop_
_entity.id
_entity.type
_entity.pdbx_description
1 polymer ?
#
loop_
_entity_poly.entity_id
_entity_poly.type
_entity_poly.pdbx_seq_one_letter_code
_entity_poly.pdbx_strand_id
1 'polypeptide(L)'
;MEVIRELVDLVSRNKLKSIELLGQAEQGRTSMVNSLYFKIASGEFISDEEAASYYFDTQPADQSYRKLKNRLKNRLINAVFFIDTKQPGYTDWDQAYITCCKEWAAVKILLNRGASKVAVDLALKIFKHAQYYQFSELLVNISKILRLYYSTRQPDVRKLKYYNDLHTEYVRLWQCENLAEDLYIRLVHNHLINRSQAAPGSSLAKTYYEQLRPLMEEHRSYHFLRHVYLLKVAALMEEGNYMETAIACDEAINALAAIAFVPPQAFLTFLYQKLVCHIQLKDYPTGRTVVERALELENEGSFNWYKNRALCLLLALHTRNYQQAYSIWQHATCHPSFKQLGKRSAEHWKIYEAWLQYLIFIGKLSIYPPETNSKFRLNKFLNEVPTFRKTKKA
;
A
#
# COMPACT_ATOMS: atom_id res chain seq x y z
N MET A 1 -12.11 -5.11 -18.82
CA MET A 1 -11.75 -6.39 -18.17
C MET A 1 -10.93 -6.21 -16.91
N GLU A 2 -9.95 -5.30 -16.94
CA GLU A 2 -8.97 -5.04 -15.86
C GLU A 2 -9.54 -5.09 -14.42
N VAL A 3 -10.56 -4.29 -14.11
CA VAL A 3 -11.18 -4.23 -12.77
C VAL A 3 -11.70 -5.60 -12.28
N ILE A 4 -12.27 -6.41 -13.18
CA ILE A 4 -12.78 -7.74 -12.80
C ILE A 4 -11.64 -8.72 -12.63
N ARG A 5 -10.59 -8.63 -13.46
CA ARG A 5 -9.39 -9.45 -13.30
C ARG A 5 -8.75 -9.24 -11.93
N GLU A 6 -8.66 -7.99 -11.48
CA GLU A 6 -8.15 -7.66 -10.15
C GLU A 6 -8.98 -8.31 -9.03
N LEU A 7 -10.31 -8.27 -9.13
CA LEU A 7 -11.20 -8.96 -8.19
C LEU A 7 -11.04 -10.49 -8.23
N VAL A 8 -10.92 -11.06 -9.44
CA VAL A 8 -10.69 -12.50 -9.63
C VAL A 8 -9.37 -12.92 -8.98
N ASP A 9 -8.30 -12.15 -9.18
CA ASP A 9 -6.99 -12.42 -8.60
C ASP A 9 -7.04 -12.34 -7.07
N LEU A 10 -7.68 -11.30 -6.51
CA LEU A 10 -7.84 -11.13 -5.06
C LEU A 10 -8.59 -12.32 -4.42
N VAL A 11 -9.73 -12.71 -4.99
CA VAL A 11 -10.56 -13.81 -4.48
C VAL A 11 -9.84 -15.16 -4.62
N SER A 12 -9.15 -15.37 -5.75
CA SER A 12 -8.44 -16.63 -6.03
C SER A 12 -7.27 -16.86 -5.08
N ARG A 13 -6.51 -15.80 -4.75
CA ARG A 13 -5.39 -15.86 -3.80
C ARG A 13 -5.84 -16.25 -2.39
N ASN A 14 -7.00 -15.79 -1.97
CA ASN A 14 -7.55 -16.04 -0.63
C ASN A 14 -8.29 -17.39 -0.51
N LYS A 15 -8.13 -18.30 -1.48
CA LYS A 15 -8.75 -19.64 -1.51
C LYS A 15 -10.28 -19.65 -1.32
N LEU A 16 -10.96 -18.57 -1.68
CA LEU A 16 -12.42 -18.43 -1.57
C LEU A 16 -13.21 -19.21 -2.62
N LYS A 17 -12.59 -20.22 -3.24
CA LYS A 17 -13.21 -21.05 -4.28
C LYS A 17 -14.45 -21.80 -3.77
N SER A 18 -14.54 -22.02 -2.46
CA SER A 18 -15.55 -22.87 -1.82
C SER A 18 -16.70 -22.12 -1.14
N ILE A 19 -16.65 -20.79 -1.00
CA ILE A 19 -17.63 -20.04 -0.20
C ILE A 19 -18.48 -19.18 -1.14
N GLU A 20 -19.65 -19.72 -1.51
CA GLU A 20 -20.80 -19.03 -2.13
C GLU A 20 -20.68 -18.42 -3.54
N LEU A 21 -19.49 -18.34 -4.16
CA LEU A 21 -19.40 -18.09 -5.61
C LEU A 21 -20.16 -19.15 -6.43
N LEU A 22 -20.26 -20.34 -5.84
CA LEU A 22 -21.03 -21.50 -6.29
C LEU A 22 -22.44 -21.48 -5.69
N GLY A 23 -23.16 -20.36 -5.81
CA GLY A 23 -24.62 -20.40 -5.65
C GLY A 23 -25.13 -21.59 -6.46
N GLN A 24 -25.67 -22.58 -5.72
CA GLN A 24 -26.09 -23.92 -6.12
C GLN A 24 -25.71 -24.29 -7.56
N ALA A 25 -24.82 -25.27 -7.73
CA ALA A 25 -24.71 -25.98 -9.00
C ALA A 25 -26.10 -26.53 -9.36
N GLU A 26 -26.90 -25.75 -10.09
CA GLU A 26 -28.17 -26.19 -10.64
C GLU A 26 -27.83 -27.37 -11.56
N GLN A 27 -28.06 -28.58 -11.05
CA GLN A 27 -28.15 -29.80 -11.85
C GLN A 27 -26.91 -30.07 -12.73
N GLY A 28 -25.70 -30.06 -12.13
CA GLY A 28 -24.49 -30.55 -12.80
C GLY A 28 -23.98 -29.69 -13.97
N ARG A 29 -24.55 -28.50 -14.22
CA ARG A 29 -24.05 -27.54 -15.23
C ARG A 29 -23.30 -26.39 -14.56
N THR A 30 -22.07 -26.15 -15.03
CA THR A 30 -21.29 -24.97 -14.62
C THR A 30 -21.96 -23.72 -15.16
N SER A 31 -22.49 -22.86 -14.28
CA SER A 31 -23.07 -21.56 -14.66
C SER A 31 -22.10 -20.75 -15.54
N MET A 32 -22.61 -20.02 -16.54
CA MET A 32 -21.80 -19.09 -17.36
C MET A 32 -20.97 -18.11 -16.51
N VAL A 33 -21.48 -17.73 -15.32
CA VAL A 33 -20.76 -16.86 -14.38
C VAL A 33 -19.51 -17.56 -13.83
N ASN A 34 -19.62 -18.84 -13.48
CA ASN A 34 -18.50 -19.63 -12.97
C ASN A 34 -17.50 -19.94 -14.09
N SER A 35 -18.00 -20.24 -15.29
CA SER A 35 -17.17 -20.39 -16.49
C SER A 35 -16.35 -19.12 -16.73
N LEU A 36 -16.98 -17.94 -16.68
CA LEU A 36 -16.30 -16.66 -16.87
C LEU A 36 -15.23 -16.45 -15.79
N TYR A 37 -15.54 -16.74 -14.52
CA TYR A 37 -14.57 -16.68 -13.43
C TYR A 37 -13.33 -17.56 -13.70
N PHE A 38 -13.53 -18.84 -14.02
CA PHE A 38 -12.40 -19.77 -14.21
C PHE A 38 -11.57 -19.43 -15.43
N LYS A 39 -12.19 -19.01 -16.53
CA LYS A 39 -11.49 -18.59 -17.76
C LYS A 39 -10.68 -17.31 -17.55
N ILE A 40 -11.17 -16.39 -16.71
CA ILE A 40 -10.39 -15.22 -16.31
C ILE A 40 -9.23 -15.63 -15.40
N ALA A 41 -9.50 -16.47 -14.40
CA ALA A 41 -8.51 -16.91 -13.42
C ALA A 41 -7.37 -17.74 -14.04
N SER A 42 -7.66 -18.50 -15.10
CA SER A 42 -6.65 -19.25 -15.87
C SER A 42 -5.89 -18.37 -16.87
N GLY A 43 -6.32 -17.13 -17.08
CA GLY A 43 -5.78 -16.24 -18.10
C GLY A 43 -6.23 -16.56 -19.53
N GLU A 44 -7.23 -17.42 -19.70
CA GLU A 44 -7.83 -17.70 -21.01
C GLU A 44 -8.59 -16.48 -21.55
N PHE A 45 -9.19 -15.67 -20.68
CA PHE A 45 -9.79 -14.39 -21.05
C PHE A 45 -9.01 -13.21 -20.48
N ILE A 46 -8.48 -12.39 -21.38
CA ILE A 46 -7.68 -11.20 -21.09
C ILE A 46 -8.50 -9.95 -21.39
N SER A 47 -9.35 -9.99 -22.43
CA SER A 47 -10.13 -8.87 -22.96
C SER A 47 -11.65 -9.07 -22.86
N ASP A 48 -12.41 -7.97 -22.92
CA ASP A 48 -13.87 -8.06 -22.87
C ASP A 48 -14.42 -8.64 -24.18
N GLU A 49 -13.70 -8.40 -25.27
CA GLU A 49 -13.97 -8.83 -26.64
C GLU A 49 -13.95 -10.37 -26.74
N GLU A 50 -12.90 -11.01 -26.20
CA GLU A 50 -12.78 -12.48 -26.14
C GLU A 50 -13.98 -13.11 -25.43
N ALA A 51 -14.33 -12.58 -24.25
CA ALA A 51 -15.41 -13.12 -23.45
C ALA A 51 -16.80 -12.87 -24.07
N ALA A 52 -17.04 -11.70 -24.65
CA ALA A 52 -18.31 -11.37 -25.30
C ALA A 52 -18.56 -12.22 -26.56
N SER A 53 -17.52 -12.41 -27.38
CA SER A 53 -17.58 -13.28 -28.56
C SER A 53 -17.78 -14.74 -28.14
N TYR A 54 -17.07 -15.23 -27.11
CA TYR A 54 -17.20 -16.63 -26.67
C TYR A 54 -18.60 -17.00 -26.15
N TYR A 55 -19.23 -16.16 -25.32
CA TYR A 55 -20.52 -16.52 -24.69
C TYR A 55 -21.74 -16.19 -25.55
N PHE A 56 -21.67 -15.16 -26.38
CA PHE A 56 -22.84 -14.61 -27.05
C PHE A 56 -22.62 -14.30 -28.53
N ASP A 57 -21.41 -14.50 -29.07
CA ASP A 57 -21.01 -14.07 -30.42
C ASP A 57 -21.32 -12.58 -30.67
N THR A 58 -21.04 -11.74 -29.67
CA THR A 58 -21.38 -10.31 -29.68
C THR A 58 -20.20 -9.43 -29.26
N GLN A 59 -20.41 -8.12 -29.38
CA GLN A 59 -19.47 -7.11 -28.91
C GLN A 59 -19.64 -6.82 -27.41
N PRO A 60 -18.60 -6.32 -26.72
CA PRO A 60 -18.66 -5.97 -25.28
C PRO A 60 -19.78 -4.99 -24.87
N ALA A 61 -20.31 -4.24 -25.83
CA ALA A 61 -21.41 -3.32 -25.61
C ALA A 61 -22.77 -4.02 -25.44
N ASP A 62 -22.88 -5.28 -25.82
CA ASP A 62 -24.12 -6.06 -25.76
C ASP A 62 -24.65 -6.19 -24.32
N GLN A 63 -25.96 -6.08 -24.17
CA GLN A 63 -26.61 -6.09 -22.87
C GLN A 63 -26.45 -7.45 -22.16
N SER A 64 -26.42 -8.56 -22.89
CA SER A 64 -26.31 -9.92 -22.36
C SER A 64 -24.93 -10.14 -21.73
N TYR A 65 -23.87 -9.74 -22.43
CA TYR A 65 -22.52 -9.77 -21.89
C TYR A 65 -22.37 -8.86 -20.66
N ARG A 66 -22.86 -7.62 -20.73
CA ARG A 66 -22.83 -6.69 -19.58
C ARG A 66 -23.55 -7.25 -18.35
N LYS A 67 -24.70 -7.92 -18.54
CA LYS A 67 -25.43 -8.61 -17.46
C LYS A 67 -24.60 -9.75 -16.87
N LEU A 68 -23.98 -10.60 -17.69
CA LEU A 68 -23.10 -11.68 -17.23
C LEU A 68 -21.93 -11.15 -16.41
N LYS A 69 -21.24 -10.15 -16.96
CA LYS A 69 -20.10 -9.48 -16.33
C LYS A 69 -20.48 -8.83 -14.99
N ASN A 70 -21.61 -8.14 -14.92
CA ASN A 70 -22.11 -7.53 -13.69
C ASN A 70 -22.50 -8.58 -12.63
N ARG A 71 -23.10 -9.71 -13.03
CA ARG A 71 -23.39 -10.82 -12.12
C ARG A 71 -22.11 -11.38 -11.49
N LEU A 72 -21.06 -11.61 -12.30
CA LEU A 72 -19.76 -12.03 -11.79
C LEU A 72 -19.18 -10.99 -10.82
N LYS A 73 -19.14 -9.71 -11.21
CA LYS A 73 -18.65 -8.62 -10.37
C LYS A 73 -19.36 -8.59 -9.01
N ASN A 74 -20.69 -8.66 -9.00
CA ASN A 74 -21.47 -8.62 -7.75
C ASN A 74 -21.17 -9.83 -6.85
N ARG A 75 -21.03 -11.04 -7.42
CA ARG A 75 -20.64 -12.23 -6.65
C ARG A 75 -19.24 -12.10 -6.06
N LEU A 76 -18.27 -11.57 -6.83
CA LEU A 76 -16.91 -11.35 -6.34
C LEU A 76 -16.87 -10.31 -5.22
N ILE A 77 -17.65 -9.22 -5.32
CA ILE A 77 -17.76 -8.23 -4.25
C ILE A 77 -18.33 -8.86 -2.97
N ASN A 78 -19.36 -9.69 -3.08
CA ASN A 78 -19.91 -10.42 -1.93
C ASN A 78 -18.86 -11.40 -1.34
N ALA A 79 -18.06 -12.03 -2.20
CA ALA A 79 -17.01 -12.94 -1.77
C ALA A 79 -15.95 -12.27 -0.87
N VAL A 80 -15.71 -10.96 -1.02
CA VAL A 80 -14.75 -10.20 -0.19
C VAL A 80 -15.05 -10.31 1.31
N PHE A 81 -16.32 -10.40 1.70
CA PHE A 81 -16.69 -10.57 3.11
C PHE A 81 -16.22 -11.89 3.71
N PHE A 82 -15.92 -12.90 2.89
CA PHE A 82 -15.47 -14.21 3.32
C PHE A 82 -13.94 -14.37 3.33
N ILE A 83 -13.17 -13.36 2.91
CA ILE A 83 -11.69 -13.42 2.94
C ILE A 83 -11.20 -13.81 4.34
N ASP A 84 -10.44 -14.90 4.42
CA ASP A 84 -9.80 -15.34 5.64
C ASP A 84 -8.53 -14.53 5.90
N THR A 85 -8.59 -13.67 6.91
CA THR A 85 -7.48 -12.79 7.29
C THR A 85 -6.43 -13.51 8.15
N LYS A 86 -6.64 -14.77 8.54
CA LYS A 86 -5.66 -15.54 9.35
C LYS A 86 -4.53 -16.14 8.51
N GLN A 87 -4.52 -15.91 7.21
CA GLN A 87 -3.48 -16.41 6.32
C GLN A 87 -2.15 -15.64 6.49
N PRO A 88 -1.00 -16.28 6.21
CA PRO A 88 0.29 -15.60 6.20
C PRO A 88 0.28 -14.35 5.32
N GLY A 89 0.84 -13.25 5.81
CA GLY A 89 0.94 -11.98 5.08
C GLY A 89 0.06 -10.85 5.62
N TYR A 90 -0.91 -11.15 6.49
CA TYR A 90 -1.67 -10.13 7.22
C TYR A 90 -1.03 -9.83 8.58
N THR A 91 -0.78 -8.55 8.87
CA THR A 91 -0.37 -8.12 10.22
C THR A 91 -1.57 -8.16 11.17
N ASP A 92 -1.34 -8.26 12.47
CA ASP A 92 -2.42 -8.21 13.49
C ASP A 92 -3.28 -6.96 13.33
N TRP A 93 -2.66 -5.83 12.95
CA TRP A 93 -3.33 -4.58 12.62
C TRP A 93 -4.27 -4.74 11.41
N ASP A 94 -3.81 -5.34 10.31
CA ASP A 94 -4.63 -5.57 9.11
C ASP A 94 -5.81 -6.51 9.40
N GLN A 95 -5.54 -7.59 10.15
CA GLN A 95 -6.57 -8.54 10.57
C GLN A 95 -7.65 -7.86 11.40
N ALA A 96 -7.24 -7.04 12.37
CA ALA A 96 -8.16 -6.28 13.20
C ALA A 96 -8.96 -5.25 12.41
N TYR A 97 -8.32 -4.50 11.51
CA TYR A 97 -8.99 -3.50 10.69
C TYR A 97 -10.05 -4.13 9.78
N ILE A 98 -9.69 -5.18 9.04
CA ILE A 98 -10.61 -5.89 8.14
C ILE A 98 -11.77 -6.51 8.92
N THR A 99 -11.49 -7.14 10.07
CA THR A 99 -12.52 -7.73 10.93
C THR A 99 -13.50 -6.66 11.43
N CYS A 100 -12.98 -5.56 11.97
CA CYS A 100 -13.79 -4.44 12.44
C CYS A 100 -14.66 -3.84 11.32
N CYS A 101 -14.13 -3.70 10.10
CA CYS A 101 -14.88 -3.21 8.94
C CYS A 101 -16.04 -4.16 8.56
N LYS A 102 -15.80 -5.48 8.53
CA LYS A 102 -16.85 -6.47 8.26
C LYS A 102 -17.93 -6.46 9.33
N GLU A 103 -17.54 -6.48 10.59
CA GLU A 103 -18.48 -6.42 11.72
C GLU A 103 -19.25 -5.09 11.73
N TRP A 104 -18.61 -3.98 11.37
CA TRP A 104 -19.26 -2.67 11.28
C TRP A 104 -20.34 -2.62 10.19
N ALA A 105 -20.09 -3.23 9.02
CA ALA A 105 -21.10 -3.39 7.99
C ALA A 105 -22.32 -4.18 8.53
N ALA A 106 -22.08 -5.25 9.29
CA ALA A 106 -23.14 -6.02 9.94
C ALA A 106 -23.92 -5.18 10.98
N VAL A 107 -23.24 -4.36 11.80
CA VAL A 107 -23.88 -3.43 12.74
C VAL A 107 -24.83 -2.49 12.00
N LYS A 108 -24.40 -1.88 10.89
CA LYS A 108 -25.25 -0.97 10.09
C LYS A 108 -26.49 -1.69 9.56
N ILE A 109 -26.34 -2.90 9.04
CA ILE A 109 -27.46 -3.70 8.54
C ILE A 109 -28.44 -4.03 9.67
N LEU A 110 -27.95 -4.51 10.81
CA LEU A 110 -28.77 -4.89 11.96
C LEU A 110 -29.56 -3.70 12.52
N LEU A 111 -28.94 -2.52 12.62
CA LEU A 111 -29.63 -1.30 13.07
C LEU A 111 -30.74 -0.90 12.10
N ASN A 112 -30.46 -0.92 10.79
CA ASN A 112 -31.46 -0.62 9.77
C ASN A 112 -32.63 -1.63 9.76
N ARG A 113 -32.39 -2.87 10.20
CA ARG A 113 -33.42 -3.91 10.34
C ARG A 113 -34.10 -3.94 11.72
N GLY A 114 -33.77 -3.00 12.60
CA GLY A 114 -34.38 -2.89 13.93
C GLY A 114 -33.83 -3.86 14.98
N ALA A 115 -32.81 -4.66 14.65
CA ALA A 115 -32.15 -5.60 15.57
C ALA A 115 -31.14 -4.88 16.48
N SER A 116 -31.59 -3.82 17.18
CA SER A 116 -30.70 -2.87 17.86
C SER A 116 -29.88 -3.47 19.02
N LYS A 117 -30.42 -4.43 19.77
CA LYS A 117 -29.69 -5.07 20.88
C LYS A 117 -28.44 -5.82 20.37
N VAL A 118 -28.63 -6.69 19.38
CA VAL A 118 -27.53 -7.44 18.76
C VAL A 118 -26.52 -6.52 18.10
N ALA A 119 -27.01 -5.47 17.42
CA ALA A 119 -26.13 -4.49 16.79
C ALA A 119 -25.24 -3.75 17.81
N VAL A 120 -25.77 -3.41 18.99
CA VAL A 120 -25.01 -2.71 20.04
C VAL A 120 -24.01 -3.64 20.71
N ASP A 121 -24.37 -4.89 20.99
CA ASP A 121 -23.42 -5.88 21.51
C ASP A 121 -22.22 -6.04 20.57
N LEU A 122 -22.48 -6.15 19.27
CA LEU A 122 -21.42 -6.22 18.26
C LEU A 122 -20.62 -4.90 18.20
N ALA A 123 -21.29 -3.74 18.23
CA ALA A 123 -20.63 -2.44 18.21
C ALA A 123 -19.69 -2.24 19.41
N LEU A 124 -20.07 -2.70 20.61
CA LEU A 124 -19.22 -2.65 21.81
C LEU A 124 -17.97 -3.54 21.68
N LYS A 125 -18.09 -4.70 21.01
CA LYS A 125 -16.95 -5.56 20.70
C LYS A 125 -15.98 -4.86 19.74
N ILE A 126 -16.50 -4.28 18.65
CA ILE A 126 -15.69 -3.52 17.68
C ILE A 126 -15.01 -2.35 18.38
N PHE A 127 -15.74 -1.63 19.24
CA PHE A 127 -15.24 -0.46 19.96
C PHE A 127 -13.95 -0.76 20.72
N LYS A 128 -13.89 -1.86 21.48
CA LYS A 128 -12.69 -2.25 22.23
C LYS A 128 -11.47 -2.49 21.31
N HIS A 129 -11.67 -3.16 20.19
CA HIS A 129 -10.59 -3.42 19.22
C HIS A 129 -10.16 -2.14 18.52
N ALA A 130 -11.12 -1.32 18.08
CA ALA A 130 -10.86 -0.03 17.46
C ALA A 130 -10.14 0.94 18.41
N GLN A 131 -10.41 0.89 19.72
CA GLN A 131 -9.69 1.69 20.72
C GLN A 131 -8.23 1.24 20.82
N TYR A 132 -7.99 -0.07 20.94
CA TYR A 132 -6.64 -0.60 21.02
C TYR A 132 -5.81 -0.22 19.79
N TYR A 133 -6.33 -0.43 18.58
CA TYR A 133 -5.63 -0.15 17.31
C TYR A 133 -5.77 1.31 16.82
N GLN A 134 -6.46 2.16 17.58
CA GLN A 134 -6.69 3.58 17.26
C GLN A 134 -7.39 3.82 15.89
N PHE A 135 -8.42 3.04 15.56
CA PHE A 135 -9.22 3.25 14.36
C PHE A 135 -10.22 4.41 14.53
N SER A 136 -9.71 5.64 14.46
CA SER A 136 -10.46 6.87 14.76
C SER A 136 -11.81 7.00 14.03
N GLU A 137 -11.86 6.67 12.73
CA GLU A 137 -13.10 6.71 11.95
C GLU A 137 -14.18 5.77 12.52
N LEU A 138 -13.79 4.55 12.88
CA LEU A 138 -14.70 3.58 13.52
C LEU A 138 -15.10 4.06 14.91
N LEU A 139 -14.17 4.64 15.67
CA LEU A 139 -14.46 5.17 17.02
C LEU A 139 -15.47 6.32 16.99
N VAL A 140 -15.35 7.26 16.05
CA VAL A 140 -16.32 8.34 15.83
C VAL A 140 -17.70 7.76 15.52
N ASN A 141 -17.72 6.80 14.60
CA ASN A 141 -18.95 6.19 14.11
C ASN A 141 -19.67 5.35 15.18
N ILE A 142 -18.93 4.53 15.92
CA ILE A 142 -19.48 3.65 16.96
C ILE A 142 -19.95 4.45 18.16
N SER A 143 -19.14 5.40 18.64
CA SER A 143 -19.53 6.28 19.76
C SER A 143 -20.81 7.07 19.45
N LYS A 144 -20.99 7.52 18.20
CA LYS A 144 -22.22 8.16 17.72
C LYS A 144 -23.44 7.25 17.85
N ILE A 145 -23.31 5.97 17.49
CA ILE A 145 -24.42 5.02 17.57
C ILE A 145 -24.71 4.65 19.03
N LEU A 146 -23.68 4.45 19.85
CA LEU A 146 -23.84 4.10 21.26
C LEU A 146 -24.52 5.23 22.03
N ARG A 147 -24.14 6.50 21.85
CA ARG A 147 -24.84 7.62 22.49
C ARG A 147 -26.30 7.73 22.06
N LEU A 148 -26.61 7.49 20.77
CA LEU A 148 -27.99 7.51 20.28
C LEU A 148 -28.81 6.36 20.87
N TYR A 149 -28.21 5.18 21.01
CA TYR A 149 -28.85 4.02 21.60
C TYR A 149 -29.19 4.26 23.08
N TYR A 150 -28.23 4.76 23.86
CA TYR A 150 -28.43 5.05 25.28
C TYR A 150 -29.23 6.33 25.56
N SER A 151 -29.57 7.13 24.55
CA SER A 151 -30.52 8.24 24.69
C SER A 151 -31.96 7.84 24.35
N THR A 152 -32.18 6.91 23.42
CA THR A 152 -33.52 6.63 22.87
C THR A 152 -34.03 5.20 23.07
N ARG A 153 -33.17 4.18 22.93
CA ARG A 153 -33.58 2.76 22.87
C ARG A 153 -33.43 2.06 24.22
N GLN A 154 -32.37 2.36 24.94
CA GLN A 154 -32.12 1.89 26.30
C GLN A 154 -31.60 3.06 27.14
N PRO A 155 -32.48 3.98 27.57
CA PRO A 155 -32.08 5.18 28.29
C PRO A 155 -31.15 4.89 29.48
N ASP A 156 -29.92 5.42 29.42
CA ASP A 156 -28.92 5.32 30.48
C ASP A 156 -28.08 6.60 30.45
N VAL A 157 -28.35 7.50 31.40
CA VAL A 157 -27.74 8.85 31.46
C VAL A 157 -26.22 8.77 31.61
N ARG A 158 -25.72 7.77 32.36
CA ARG A 158 -24.27 7.62 32.60
C ARG A 158 -23.57 7.16 31.34
N LYS A 159 -24.11 6.16 30.65
CA LYS A 159 -23.55 5.68 29.38
C LYS A 159 -23.69 6.70 28.27
N LEU A 160 -24.81 7.42 28.20
CA LEU A 160 -25.01 8.53 27.27
C LEU A 160 -23.89 9.57 27.44
N LYS A 161 -23.67 10.06 28.66
CA LYS A 161 -22.61 11.03 28.94
C LYS A 161 -21.23 10.48 28.53
N TYR A 162 -20.90 9.27 28.98
CA TYR A 162 -19.64 8.62 28.66
C TYR A 162 -19.36 8.53 27.16
N TYR A 163 -20.31 8.02 26.35
CA TYR A 163 -20.12 7.91 24.91
C TYR A 163 -20.21 9.26 24.19
N ASN A 164 -20.86 10.26 24.76
CA ASN A 164 -20.87 11.61 24.20
C ASN A 164 -19.52 12.32 24.37
N ASP A 165 -18.89 12.15 25.53
CA ASP A 165 -17.56 12.70 25.82
C ASP A 165 -16.53 12.04 24.88
N LEU A 166 -16.55 10.70 24.79
CA LEU A 166 -15.69 9.95 23.86
C LEU A 166 -15.95 10.31 22.39
N HIS A 167 -17.20 10.53 21.99
CA HIS A 167 -17.50 10.95 20.62
C HIS A 167 -16.83 12.29 20.29
N THR A 168 -16.90 13.25 21.22
CA THR A 168 -16.25 14.55 21.07
C THR A 168 -14.73 14.42 20.95
N GLU A 169 -14.12 13.59 21.80
CA GLU A 169 -12.68 13.31 21.78
C GLU A 169 -12.26 12.68 20.44
N TYR A 170 -12.94 11.62 20.00
CA TYR A 170 -12.57 10.93 18.76
C TYR A 170 -12.84 11.74 17.50
N VAL A 171 -13.82 12.64 17.51
CA VAL A 171 -14.02 13.58 16.39
C VAL A 171 -12.80 14.50 16.25
N ARG A 172 -12.27 15.03 17.36
CA ARG A 172 -11.06 15.85 17.33
C ARG A 172 -9.85 15.06 16.84
N LEU A 173 -9.64 13.85 17.38
CA LEU A 173 -8.57 12.97 16.94
C LEU A 173 -8.65 12.68 15.43
N TRP A 174 -9.83 12.28 14.94
CA TRP A 174 -10.06 11.99 13.53
C TRP A 174 -9.82 13.23 12.65
N GLN A 175 -10.24 14.42 13.07
CA GLN A 175 -9.97 15.66 12.35
C GLN A 175 -8.47 15.96 12.24
N CYS A 176 -7.72 15.81 13.34
CA CYS A 176 -6.26 16.00 13.33
C CYS A 176 -5.55 14.98 12.45
N GLU A 177 -5.97 13.71 12.48
CA GLU A 177 -5.44 12.65 11.61
C GLU A 177 -5.69 12.95 10.12
N ASN A 178 -6.91 13.38 9.76
CA ASN A 178 -7.25 13.73 8.37
C ASN A 178 -6.50 14.97 7.90
N LEU A 179 -6.31 15.96 8.77
CA LEU A 179 -5.52 17.14 8.42
C LEU A 179 -4.07 16.74 8.07
N ALA A 180 -3.45 15.90 8.89
CA ALA A 180 -2.09 15.43 8.63
C ALA A 180 -1.99 14.62 7.33
N GLU A 181 -2.98 13.77 7.05
CA GLU A 181 -3.06 13.01 5.81
C GLU A 181 -3.28 13.90 4.58
N ASP A 182 -4.21 14.86 4.63
CA ASP A 182 -4.50 15.79 3.53
C ASP A 182 -3.24 16.59 3.13
N LEU A 183 -2.53 17.14 4.12
CA LEU A 183 -1.29 17.88 3.87
C LEU A 183 -0.22 16.98 3.20
N TYR A 184 -0.09 15.73 3.63
CA TYR A 184 0.80 14.77 2.98
C TYR A 184 0.36 14.42 1.56
N ILE A 185 -0.93 14.17 1.33
CA ILE A 185 -1.49 13.89 -0.01
C ILE A 185 -1.20 15.06 -0.97
N ARG A 186 -1.42 16.30 -0.53
CA ARG A 186 -1.14 17.50 -1.32
C ARG A 186 0.33 17.63 -1.68
N LEU A 187 1.22 17.34 -0.72
CA LEU A 187 2.66 17.35 -0.97
C LEU A 187 3.05 16.32 -2.04
N VAL A 188 2.63 15.06 -1.87
CA VAL A 188 2.91 13.98 -2.82
C VAL A 188 2.36 14.30 -4.21
N HIS A 189 1.13 14.82 -4.29
CA HIS A 189 0.51 15.22 -5.55
C HIS A 189 1.32 16.32 -6.26
N ASN A 190 1.76 17.34 -5.52
CA ASN A 190 2.59 18.41 -6.06
C ASN A 190 3.91 17.85 -6.63
N HIS A 191 4.62 16.98 -5.91
CA HIS A 191 5.85 16.34 -6.40
C HIS A 191 5.65 15.44 -7.63
N LEU A 192 4.45 14.87 -7.81
CA LEU A 192 4.13 14.05 -8.98
C LEU A 192 3.91 14.89 -10.24
N ILE A 193 3.26 16.06 -10.12
CA ILE A 193 2.86 16.91 -11.26
C ILE A 193 3.88 18.01 -11.55
N ASN A 194 4.38 18.71 -10.53
CA ASN A 194 5.15 19.96 -10.66
C ASN A 194 6.65 19.76 -10.41
N ARG A 195 7.28 18.76 -11.04
CA ARG A 195 8.72 18.44 -10.84
C ARG A 195 9.71 19.56 -11.18
N SER A 196 9.26 20.66 -11.77
CA SER A 196 10.10 21.70 -12.36
C SER A 196 9.79 23.13 -11.89
N GLN A 197 8.92 23.33 -10.88
CA GLN A 197 8.48 24.67 -10.48
C GLN A 197 8.43 24.88 -8.96
N ALA A 198 9.41 24.36 -8.22
CA ALA A 198 9.61 24.85 -6.86
C ALA A 198 10.16 26.28 -6.93
N ALA A 199 9.35 27.26 -6.51
CA ALA A 199 9.83 28.62 -6.34
C ALA A 199 11.00 28.63 -5.32
N PRO A 200 12.09 29.35 -5.59
CA PRO A 200 13.22 29.43 -4.65
C PRO A 200 12.74 29.94 -3.28
N GLY A 201 12.97 29.16 -2.22
CA GLY A 201 12.84 29.63 -0.83
C GLY A 201 11.54 29.29 -0.08
N SER A 202 10.57 28.56 -0.65
CA SER A 202 9.39 28.10 0.11
C SER A 202 9.23 26.58 0.02
N SER A 203 9.52 25.87 1.11
CA SER A 203 9.22 24.44 1.25
C SER A 203 7.77 24.28 1.73
N LEU A 204 6.92 23.73 0.86
CA LEU A 204 5.57 23.35 1.24
C LEU A 204 5.58 22.29 2.35
N ALA A 205 6.53 21.35 2.29
CA ALA A 205 6.69 20.32 3.31
C ALA A 205 6.96 20.93 4.69
N LYS A 206 7.87 21.92 4.76
CA LYS A 206 8.17 22.65 6.00
C LYS A 206 6.95 23.39 6.53
N THR A 207 6.26 24.12 5.66
CA THR A 207 5.02 24.84 6.01
C THR A 207 3.98 23.89 6.60
N TYR A 208 3.78 22.72 6.00
CA TYR A 208 2.83 21.72 6.48
C TYR A 208 3.28 21.08 7.80
N TYR A 209 4.56 20.79 7.94
CA TYR A 209 5.11 20.27 9.21
C TYR A 209 4.92 21.29 10.35
N GLU A 210 5.21 22.57 10.12
CA GLU A 210 5.06 23.63 11.13
C GLU A 210 3.61 23.83 11.58
N GLN A 211 2.63 23.60 10.70
CA GLN A 211 1.21 23.61 11.07
C GLN A 211 0.84 22.48 12.03
N LEU A 212 1.45 21.29 11.88
CA LEU A 212 1.10 20.10 12.67
C LEU A 212 1.95 19.93 13.92
N ARG A 213 3.16 20.50 13.95
CA ARG A 213 4.11 20.35 15.07
C ARG A 213 3.49 20.68 16.44
N PRO A 214 2.73 21.78 16.62
CA PRO A 214 2.10 22.08 17.92
C PRO A 214 1.09 21.02 18.37
N LEU A 215 0.41 20.35 17.42
CA LEU A 215 -0.60 19.34 17.71
C LEU A 215 -0.01 18.01 18.20
N MET A 216 1.31 17.81 18.08
CA MET A 216 1.99 16.59 18.57
C MET A 216 2.02 16.47 20.10
N GLU A 217 1.79 17.56 20.83
CA GLU A 217 1.66 17.55 22.28
C GLU A 217 0.30 17.00 22.73
N GLU A 218 -0.76 17.28 21.95
CA GLU A 218 -2.13 16.87 22.24
C GLU A 218 -2.47 15.49 21.66
N HIS A 219 -1.92 15.17 20.48
CA HIS A 219 -2.28 13.96 19.73
C HIS A 219 -1.06 13.14 19.34
N ARG A 220 -1.07 11.86 19.71
CA ARG A 220 0.04 10.91 19.48
C ARG A 220 -0.43 9.57 18.92
N SER A 221 -1.51 9.57 18.13
CA SER A 221 -1.96 8.35 17.47
C SER A 221 -0.97 7.92 16.39
N TYR A 222 -1.00 6.61 16.09
CA TYR A 222 -0.17 6.02 15.04
C TYR A 222 -0.33 6.75 13.69
N HIS A 223 -1.58 6.96 13.26
CA HIS A 223 -1.88 7.59 11.97
C HIS A 223 -1.38 9.03 11.90
N PHE A 224 -1.60 9.80 12.97
CA PHE A 224 -1.17 11.20 13.04
C PHE A 224 0.36 11.31 13.01
N LEU A 225 1.05 10.63 13.94
CA LEU A 225 2.51 10.69 14.05
C LEU A 225 3.20 10.29 12.75
N ARG A 226 2.72 9.22 12.10
CA ARG A 226 3.28 8.76 10.83
C ARG A 226 3.29 9.88 9.79
N HIS A 227 2.18 10.59 9.60
CA HIS A 227 2.08 11.66 8.60
C HIS A 227 2.92 12.88 8.98
N VAL A 228 2.93 13.28 10.26
CA VAL A 228 3.76 14.40 10.72
C VAL A 228 5.24 14.15 10.49
N TYR A 229 5.74 12.95 10.83
CA TYR A 229 7.14 12.62 10.59
C TYR A 229 7.48 12.49 9.10
N LEU A 230 6.55 12.00 8.25
CA LEU A 230 6.76 12.01 6.81
C LEU A 230 6.92 13.42 6.26
N LEU A 231 6.14 14.39 6.75
CA LEU A 231 6.29 15.80 6.39
C LEU A 231 7.59 16.41 6.91
N LYS A 232 7.98 16.11 8.15
CA LYS A 232 9.28 16.52 8.73
C LYS A 232 10.45 16.05 7.88
N VAL A 233 10.47 14.76 7.56
CA VAL A 233 11.52 14.14 6.73
C VAL A 233 11.54 14.75 5.33
N ALA A 234 10.37 14.98 4.72
CA ALA A 234 10.30 15.62 3.41
C ALA A 234 10.85 17.05 3.42
N ALA A 235 10.53 17.84 4.45
CA ALA A 235 11.03 19.21 4.60
C ALA A 235 12.57 19.27 4.67
N LEU A 236 13.17 18.41 5.50
CA LEU A 236 14.63 18.35 5.67
C LEU A 236 15.34 17.83 4.41
N MET A 237 14.71 16.90 3.69
CA MET A 237 15.22 16.40 2.40
C MET A 237 15.20 17.47 1.31
N GLU A 238 14.15 18.31 1.25
CA GLU A 238 14.07 19.43 0.31
C GLU A 238 15.15 20.49 0.55
N GLU A 239 15.56 20.68 1.82
CA GLU A 239 16.67 21.55 2.21
C GLU A 239 18.06 20.91 1.99
N GLY A 240 18.12 19.62 1.66
CA GLY A 240 19.37 18.87 1.49
C GLY A 240 20.08 18.55 2.82
N ASN A 241 19.41 18.71 3.96
CA ASN A 241 19.98 18.44 5.28
C ASN A 241 19.89 16.95 5.63
N TYR A 242 20.74 16.14 4.99
CA TYR A 242 20.72 14.68 5.13
C TYR A 242 21.04 14.20 6.55
N MET A 243 21.85 14.95 7.31
CA MET A 243 22.19 14.59 8.69
C MET A 243 20.98 14.71 9.60
N GLU A 244 20.31 15.88 9.60
CA GLU A 244 19.08 16.07 10.39
C GLU A 244 17.94 15.17 9.90
N THR A 245 17.87 14.88 8.60
CA THR A 245 16.89 13.94 8.06
C THR A 245 17.08 12.54 8.66
N ALA A 246 18.31 12.05 8.75
CA ALA A 246 18.60 10.74 9.35
C ALA A 246 18.18 10.69 10.83
N ILE A 247 18.43 11.78 11.58
CA ILE A 247 17.98 11.94 12.97
C ILE A 247 16.45 11.94 13.05
N ALA A 248 15.77 12.70 12.18
CA ALA A 248 14.30 12.73 12.13
C ALA A 248 13.69 11.37 11.79
N CYS A 249 14.36 10.54 10.97
CA CYS A 249 13.94 9.16 10.72
C CYS A 249 14.04 8.30 11.99
N ASP A 250 15.10 8.46 12.79
CA ASP A 250 15.23 7.73 14.06
C ASP A 250 14.20 8.19 15.10
N GLU A 251 13.93 9.49 15.20
CA GLU A 251 12.84 10.01 16.02
C GLU A 251 11.49 9.40 15.63
N ALA A 252 11.20 9.32 14.33
CA ALA A 252 9.97 8.74 13.81
C ALA A 252 9.86 7.26 14.17
N ILE A 253 10.93 6.49 13.94
CA ILE A 253 10.98 5.07 14.26
C ILE A 253 10.76 4.85 15.77
N ASN A 254 11.43 5.63 16.62
CA ASN A 254 11.30 5.52 18.08
C ASN A 254 9.89 5.90 18.57
N ALA A 255 9.30 6.99 18.04
CA ALA A 255 7.96 7.42 18.39
C ALA A 255 6.89 6.38 17.99
N LEU A 256 7.06 5.75 16.82
CA LEU A 256 6.15 4.71 16.35
C LEU A 256 6.37 3.38 17.08
N ALA A 257 7.62 3.02 17.41
CA ALA A 257 7.93 1.79 18.16
C ALA A 257 7.38 1.82 19.60
N ALA A 258 7.12 3.00 20.16
CA ALA A 258 6.45 3.16 21.46
C ALA A 258 4.97 2.74 21.42
N ILE A 259 4.37 2.54 20.24
CA ILE A 259 2.99 2.11 20.06
C ILE A 259 2.97 0.60 19.78
N ALA A 260 2.37 -0.16 20.69
CA ALA A 260 2.49 -1.63 20.75
C ALA A 260 2.06 -2.38 19.48
N PHE A 261 1.12 -1.83 18.71
CA PHE A 261 0.49 -2.52 17.58
C PHE A 261 1.01 -2.10 16.20
N VAL A 262 2.02 -1.21 16.13
CA VAL A 262 2.45 -0.63 14.85
C VAL A 262 2.93 -1.72 13.90
N PRO A 263 2.42 -1.77 12.67
CA PRO A 263 2.89 -2.72 11.67
C PRO A 263 4.39 -2.53 11.40
N PRO A 264 5.20 -3.60 11.38
CA PRO A 264 6.62 -3.51 11.06
C PRO A 264 6.91 -2.78 9.73
N GLN A 265 6.02 -2.93 8.75
CA GLN A 265 6.13 -2.30 7.45
C GLN A 265 6.01 -0.77 7.51
N ALA A 266 5.47 -0.20 8.60
CA ALA A 266 5.40 1.24 8.81
C ALA A 266 6.80 1.87 8.94
N PHE A 267 7.76 1.13 9.50
CA PHE A 267 9.13 1.59 9.70
C PHE A 267 9.93 1.67 8.39
N LEU A 268 9.58 0.83 7.39
CA LEU A 268 10.30 0.73 6.13
C LEU A 268 10.44 2.07 5.40
N THR A 269 9.38 2.90 5.44
CA THR A 269 9.43 4.20 4.76
C THR A 269 10.53 5.10 5.34
N PHE A 270 10.69 5.12 6.65
CA PHE A 270 11.72 5.90 7.33
C PHE A 270 13.11 5.28 7.17
N LEU A 271 13.22 3.95 7.22
CA LEU A 271 14.48 3.25 6.95
C LEU A 271 14.99 3.52 5.54
N TYR A 272 14.13 3.56 4.53
CA TYR A 272 14.53 3.91 3.16
C TYR A 272 15.04 5.34 3.03
N GLN A 273 14.36 6.31 3.67
CA GLN A 273 14.84 7.69 3.65
C GLN A 273 16.17 7.82 4.38
N LYS A 274 16.31 7.16 5.54
CA LYS A 274 17.57 7.10 6.29
C LYS A 274 18.72 6.51 5.44
N LEU A 275 18.45 5.44 4.70
CA LEU A 275 19.43 4.84 3.78
C LEU A 275 19.84 5.82 2.68
N VAL A 276 18.89 6.56 2.09
CA VAL A 276 19.20 7.62 1.12
C VAL A 276 20.12 8.66 1.74
N CYS A 277 19.85 9.11 2.97
CA CYS A 277 20.70 10.06 3.69
C CYS A 277 22.14 9.54 3.85
N HIS A 278 22.32 8.29 4.31
CA HIS A 278 23.66 7.71 4.48
C HIS A 278 24.42 7.55 3.16
N ILE A 279 23.73 7.24 2.06
CA ILE A 279 24.36 7.21 0.72
C ILE A 279 24.84 8.62 0.33
N GLN A 280 24.03 9.66 0.53
CA GLN A 280 24.40 11.04 0.20
C GLN A 280 25.54 11.55 1.08
N LEU A 281 25.56 11.18 2.35
CA LEU A 281 26.63 11.48 3.30
C LEU A 281 27.90 10.64 3.09
N LYS A 282 27.85 9.65 2.17
CA LYS A 282 28.91 8.66 1.92
C LYS A 282 29.27 7.81 3.15
N ASP A 283 28.36 7.71 4.11
CA ASP A 283 28.46 6.85 5.29
C ASP A 283 27.91 5.46 4.98
N TYR A 284 28.63 4.75 4.11
CA TYR A 284 28.21 3.43 3.64
C TYR A 284 28.14 2.34 4.72
N PRO A 285 29.03 2.32 5.75
CA PRO A 285 28.93 1.34 6.84
C PRO A 285 27.59 1.41 7.57
N THR A 286 27.15 2.61 7.97
CA THR A 286 25.84 2.80 8.60
C THR A 286 24.70 2.55 7.62
N GLY A 287 24.87 2.93 6.35
CA GLY A 287 23.91 2.56 5.30
C GLY A 287 23.65 1.05 5.22
N ARG A 288 24.70 0.23 5.40
CA ARG A 288 24.57 -1.23 5.39
C ARG A 288 23.77 -1.78 6.58
N THR A 289 23.95 -1.24 7.78
CA THR A 289 23.17 -1.68 8.95
C THR A 289 21.69 -1.31 8.82
N VAL A 290 21.39 -0.15 8.21
CA VAL A 290 20.01 0.26 7.88
C VAL A 290 19.37 -0.68 6.86
N VAL A 291 20.13 -1.12 5.84
CA VAL A 291 19.67 -2.11 4.86
C VAL A 291 19.32 -3.43 5.55
N GLU A 292 20.22 -3.97 6.37
CA GLU A 292 20.02 -5.26 7.04
C GLU A 292 18.73 -5.25 7.88
N ARG A 293 18.51 -4.17 8.64
CA ARG A 293 17.27 -3.96 9.40
C ARG A 293 16.02 -3.86 8.50
N ALA A 294 16.11 -3.19 7.35
CA ALA A 294 14.97 -3.07 6.44
C ALA A 294 14.59 -4.42 5.80
N LEU A 295 15.59 -5.27 5.49
CA LEU A 295 15.36 -6.58 4.90
C LEU A 295 14.61 -7.55 5.83
N GLU A 296 14.76 -7.40 7.15
CA GLU A 296 14.04 -8.22 8.14
C GLU A 296 12.53 -7.95 8.16
N LEU A 297 12.08 -6.77 7.68
CA LEU A 297 10.69 -6.32 7.81
C LEU A 297 9.91 -6.41 6.48
N GLU A 298 10.57 -6.80 5.39
CA GLU A 298 10.01 -6.77 4.05
C GLU A 298 9.33 -8.07 3.63
N ASN A 299 8.22 -7.89 2.92
CA ASN A 299 7.60 -8.97 2.15
C ASN A 299 8.16 -8.96 0.72
N GLU A 300 8.81 -10.05 0.34
CA GLU A 300 9.39 -10.22 -0.99
C GLU A 300 8.36 -10.05 -2.10
N GLY A 301 8.78 -9.43 -3.20
CA GLY A 301 7.93 -9.17 -4.37
C GLY A 301 6.98 -7.97 -4.22
N SER A 302 6.91 -7.34 -3.05
CA SER A 302 6.16 -6.10 -2.83
C SER A 302 6.81 -4.88 -3.51
N PHE A 303 6.05 -3.81 -3.76
CA PHE A 303 6.59 -2.58 -4.35
C PHE A 303 7.72 -1.96 -3.50
N ASN A 304 7.59 -2.03 -2.17
CA ASN A 304 8.59 -1.51 -1.24
C ASN A 304 9.87 -2.35 -1.26
N TRP A 305 9.75 -3.67 -1.40
CA TRP A 305 10.90 -4.55 -1.57
C TRP A 305 11.74 -4.18 -2.81
N TYR A 306 11.10 -3.91 -3.95
CA TYR A 306 11.83 -3.43 -5.13
C TYR A 306 12.54 -2.09 -4.90
N LYS A 307 11.92 -1.17 -4.15
CA LYS A 307 12.59 0.09 -3.80
C LYS A 307 13.83 -0.14 -2.93
N ASN A 308 13.75 -1.00 -1.93
CA ASN A 308 14.92 -1.30 -1.11
C ASN A 308 16.02 -2.01 -1.91
N ARG A 309 15.67 -2.99 -2.74
CA ARG A 309 16.64 -3.67 -3.59
C ARG A 309 17.37 -2.70 -4.52
N ALA A 310 16.69 -1.69 -5.05
CA ALA A 310 17.33 -0.63 -5.82
C ALA A 310 18.34 0.20 -4.97
N LEU A 311 18.00 0.53 -3.72
CA LEU A 311 18.91 1.23 -2.81
C LEU A 311 20.11 0.35 -2.39
N CYS A 312 19.88 -0.94 -2.13
CA CYS A 312 20.93 -1.92 -1.85
C CYS A 312 21.91 -2.04 -3.02
N LEU A 313 21.38 -2.12 -4.24
CA LEU A 313 22.17 -2.15 -5.47
C LEU A 313 23.01 -0.88 -5.58
N LEU A 314 22.40 0.30 -5.36
CA LEU A 314 23.10 1.58 -5.39
C LEU A 314 24.24 1.63 -4.36
N LEU A 315 23.99 1.20 -3.12
CA LEU A 315 25.00 1.10 -2.06
C LEU A 315 26.16 0.16 -2.48
N ALA A 316 25.86 -1.00 -3.05
CA ALA A 316 26.85 -1.94 -3.55
C ALA A 316 27.71 -1.34 -4.68
N LEU A 317 27.11 -0.56 -5.58
CA LEU A 317 27.84 0.17 -6.63
C LEU A 317 28.80 1.22 -6.04
N HIS A 318 28.33 2.01 -5.07
CA HIS A 318 29.16 3.04 -4.40
C HIS A 318 30.34 2.43 -3.61
N THR A 319 30.13 1.25 -3.01
CA THR A 319 31.16 0.51 -2.27
C THR A 319 32.03 -0.39 -3.15
N ARG A 320 31.84 -0.36 -4.49
CA ARG A 320 32.55 -1.18 -5.48
C ARG A 320 32.35 -2.70 -5.32
N ASN A 321 31.30 -3.11 -4.62
CA ASN A 321 30.89 -4.51 -4.49
C ASN A 321 30.06 -4.94 -5.69
N TYR A 322 30.66 -4.94 -6.89
CA TYR A 322 29.95 -5.12 -8.16
C TYR A 322 29.27 -6.49 -8.29
N GLN A 323 29.87 -7.55 -7.72
CA GLN A 323 29.26 -8.88 -7.71
C GLN A 323 27.94 -8.89 -6.93
N GLN A 324 27.94 -8.22 -5.78
CA GLN A 324 26.73 -8.08 -4.96
C GLN A 324 25.67 -7.26 -5.71
N ALA A 325 26.05 -6.15 -6.35
CA ALA A 325 25.13 -5.34 -7.15
C ALA A 325 24.46 -6.17 -8.26
N TYR A 326 25.23 -7.02 -8.95
CA TYR A 326 24.70 -7.93 -9.98
C TYR A 326 23.74 -8.98 -9.38
N SER A 327 24.09 -9.60 -8.27
CA SER A 327 23.22 -10.59 -7.60
C SER A 327 21.87 -9.99 -7.18
N ILE A 328 21.87 -8.75 -6.66
CA ILE A 328 20.66 -8.04 -6.26
C ILE A 328 19.80 -7.73 -7.48
N TRP A 329 20.42 -7.26 -8.56
CA TRP A 329 19.74 -6.98 -9.81
C TRP A 329 19.05 -8.23 -10.37
N GLN A 330 19.78 -9.34 -10.49
CA GLN A 330 19.27 -10.60 -11.00
C GLN A 330 18.11 -11.12 -10.14
N HIS A 331 18.28 -11.07 -8.82
CA HIS A 331 17.24 -11.50 -7.88
C HIS A 331 15.95 -10.70 -8.04
N ALA A 332 16.05 -9.38 -8.21
CA ALA A 332 14.89 -8.52 -8.41
C ALA A 332 14.23 -8.74 -9.79
N THR A 333 15.01 -8.78 -10.88
CA THR A 333 14.47 -8.84 -12.25
C THR A 333 13.91 -10.22 -12.63
N CYS A 334 14.42 -11.30 -12.03
CA CYS A 334 13.90 -12.65 -12.23
C CYS A 334 12.63 -12.94 -11.43
N HIS A 335 12.29 -12.13 -10.42
CA HIS A 335 11.13 -12.38 -9.57
C HIS A 335 9.80 -12.27 -10.37
N PRO A 336 8.82 -13.19 -10.21
CA PRO A 336 7.61 -13.22 -11.03
C PRO A 336 6.78 -11.92 -11.01
N SER A 337 6.75 -11.21 -9.88
CA SER A 337 6.02 -9.94 -9.76
C SER A 337 6.70 -8.75 -10.45
N PHE A 338 7.91 -8.91 -10.99
CA PHE A 338 8.62 -7.83 -11.68
C PHE A 338 7.83 -7.29 -12.87
N LYS A 339 7.09 -8.16 -13.57
CA LYS A 339 6.22 -7.80 -14.70
C LYS A 339 5.04 -6.91 -14.30
N GLN A 340 4.69 -6.87 -13.01
CA GLN A 340 3.61 -6.05 -12.47
C GLN A 340 4.09 -4.64 -12.10
N LEU A 341 5.40 -4.39 -12.15
CA LEU A 341 5.94 -3.05 -11.91
C LEU A 341 5.49 -2.08 -13.00
N GLY A 342 5.09 -0.88 -12.59
CA GLY A 342 4.79 0.19 -13.53
C GLY A 342 5.98 0.54 -14.41
N LYS A 343 5.70 1.01 -15.63
CA LYS A 343 6.72 1.36 -16.66
C LYS A 343 7.90 2.14 -16.10
N ARG A 344 7.62 3.13 -15.24
CA ARG A 344 8.65 3.97 -14.61
C ARG A 344 9.60 3.20 -13.68
N SER A 345 9.08 2.27 -12.89
CA SER A 345 9.93 1.47 -12.00
C SER A 345 10.76 0.48 -12.81
N ALA A 346 10.18 -0.15 -13.82
CA ALA A 346 10.91 -1.02 -14.75
C ALA A 346 12.04 -0.27 -15.47
N GLU A 347 11.82 0.98 -15.88
CA GLU A 347 12.85 1.84 -16.49
C GLU A 347 14.05 2.08 -15.56
N HIS A 348 13.84 2.24 -14.24
CA HIS A 348 14.97 2.39 -13.29
C HIS A 348 15.85 1.13 -13.24
N TRP A 349 15.22 -0.05 -13.23
CA TRP A 349 15.95 -1.32 -13.24
C TRP A 349 16.74 -1.56 -14.52
N LYS A 350 16.24 -1.08 -15.67
CA LYS A 350 16.99 -1.07 -16.93
C LYS A 350 18.19 -0.15 -16.90
N ILE A 351 18.10 1.01 -16.22
CA ILE A 351 19.26 1.90 -16.04
C ILE A 351 20.35 1.18 -15.23
N TYR A 352 19.99 0.44 -14.18
CA TYR A 352 20.95 -0.36 -13.42
C TYR A 352 21.56 -1.48 -14.27
N GLU A 353 20.75 -2.16 -15.09
CA GLU A 353 21.24 -3.15 -16.06
C GLU A 353 22.31 -2.55 -16.97
N ALA A 354 22.09 -1.36 -17.54
CA ALA A 354 23.06 -0.68 -18.40
C ALA A 354 24.38 -0.39 -17.67
N TRP A 355 24.32 0.05 -16.41
CA TRP A 355 25.52 0.26 -15.60
C TRP A 355 26.28 -1.04 -15.31
N LEU A 356 25.58 -2.12 -14.98
CA LEU A 356 26.18 -3.43 -14.76
C LEU A 356 26.82 -3.97 -16.05
N GLN A 357 26.15 -3.81 -17.20
CA GLN A 357 26.68 -4.18 -18.51
C GLN A 357 27.94 -3.40 -18.87
N TYR A 358 27.98 -2.10 -18.55
CA TYR A 358 29.20 -1.31 -18.69
C TYR A 358 30.35 -1.83 -17.81
N LEU A 359 30.07 -2.22 -16.56
CA LEU A 359 31.07 -2.79 -15.64
C LEU A 359 31.63 -4.13 -16.13
N ILE A 360 30.80 -4.97 -16.75
CA ILE A 360 31.24 -6.21 -17.42
C ILE A 360 32.16 -5.87 -18.59
N PHE A 361 31.74 -4.92 -19.43
CA PHE A 361 32.49 -4.52 -20.62
C PHE A 361 33.91 -4.02 -20.30
N ILE A 362 34.07 -3.24 -19.22
CA ILE A 362 35.38 -2.76 -18.77
C ILE A 362 36.14 -3.77 -17.89
N GLY A 363 35.64 -5.00 -17.76
CA GLY A 363 36.29 -6.09 -17.02
C GLY A 363 36.28 -5.92 -15.50
N LYS A 364 35.45 -5.03 -14.94
CA LYS A 364 35.33 -4.83 -13.48
C LYS A 364 34.33 -5.79 -12.83
N LEU A 365 33.52 -6.48 -13.62
CA LEU A 365 32.55 -7.48 -13.17
C LEU A 365 32.66 -8.72 -14.06
N SER A 366 32.88 -9.88 -13.45
CA SER A 366 32.88 -11.18 -14.14
C SER A 366 31.62 -11.95 -13.77
N ILE A 367 30.98 -12.59 -14.76
CA ILE A 367 29.74 -13.36 -14.57
C ILE A 367 29.99 -14.79 -15.03
N TYR A 368 29.44 -15.76 -14.29
CA TYR A 368 29.50 -17.17 -14.64
C TYR A 368 28.10 -17.81 -14.62
N PRO A 369 27.68 -18.52 -15.68
CA PRO A 369 28.37 -18.64 -16.97
C PRO A 369 28.38 -17.29 -17.72
N PRO A 370 29.40 -17.01 -18.54
CA PRO A 370 29.42 -15.79 -19.34
C PRO A 370 28.19 -15.78 -20.25
N GLU A 371 27.37 -14.74 -20.18
CA GLU A 371 26.26 -14.56 -21.11
C GLU A 371 26.82 -14.52 -22.54
N THR A 372 26.60 -15.59 -23.29
CA THR A 372 27.26 -15.80 -24.59
C THR A 372 26.75 -14.88 -25.69
N ASN A 373 25.80 -13.95 -25.47
CA ASN A 373 25.27 -13.15 -26.59
C ASN A 373 24.49 -11.86 -26.31
N SER A 374 24.59 -11.21 -25.14
CA SER A 374 23.94 -9.91 -24.94
C SER A 374 24.92 -8.76 -25.23
N LYS A 375 25.32 -8.55 -26.50
CA LYS A 375 25.97 -7.28 -26.89
C LYS A 375 25.03 -6.13 -26.48
N PHE A 376 25.35 -5.39 -25.42
CA PHE A 376 24.56 -4.26 -24.95
C PHE A 376 24.35 -3.28 -26.11
N ARG A 377 23.13 -3.19 -26.63
CA ARG A 377 22.80 -2.32 -27.77
C ARG A 377 22.29 -1.00 -27.23
N LEU A 378 23.14 0.03 -27.27
CA LEU A 378 22.80 1.38 -26.79
C LEU A 378 21.49 1.91 -27.38
N ASN A 379 21.25 1.69 -28.69
CA ASN A 379 20.01 2.13 -29.35
C ASN A 379 18.75 1.40 -28.82
N LYS A 380 18.87 0.13 -28.45
CA LYS A 380 17.77 -0.64 -27.83
C LYS A 380 17.48 -0.12 -26.42
N PHE A 381 18.53 0.08 -25.61
CA PHE A 381 18.41 0.67 -24.27
C PHE A 381 17.76 2.06 -24.30
N LEU A 382 18.22 2.93 -25.19
CA LEU A 382 17.71 4.29 -25.35
C LEU A 382 16.23 4.36 -25.78
N ASN A 383 15.72 3.32 -26.44
CA ASN A 383 14.30 3.19 -26.78
C ASN A 383 13.46 2.62 -25.64
N GLU A 384 14.09 1.85 -24.74
CA GLU A 384 13.46 1.20 -23.60
C GLU A 384 13.37 2.08 -22.35
N VAL A 385 14.00 3.27 -22.35
CA VAL A 385 13.98 4.27 -21.26
C VAL A 385 13.49 5.65 -21.74
N PRO A 386 12.26 5.77 -22.27
CA PRO A 386 11.76 7.01 -22.87
C PRO A 386 11.42 8.11 -21.84
N THR A 387 11.08 7.77 -20.59
CA THR A 387 10.66 8.80 -19.62
C THR A 387 11.83 9.65 -19.12
N PHE A 388 13.00 9.04 -18.94
CA PHE A 388 14.24 9.74 -18.52
C PHE A 388 14.85 10.60 -19.64
N ARG A 389 14.54 10.30 -20.91
CA ARG A 389 14.94 11.13 -22.05
C ARG A 389 14.20 12.46 -22.10
N LYS A 390 12.95 12.52 -21.63
CA LYS A 390 12.17 13.75 -21.59
C LYS A 390 12.62 14.71 -20.49
N THR A 391 13.11 14.21 -19.36
CA THR A 391 13.58 15.03 -18.24
C THR A 391 14.95 15.68 -18.45
N LYS A 392 15.78 15.19 -19.39
CA LYS A 392 17.07 15.83 -19.73
C LYS A 392 16.96 16.96 -20.78
N LYS A 393 15.78 17.19 -21.36
CA LYS A 393 15.54 18.24 -22.37
C LYS A 393 14.86 19.50 -21.79
N ALA A 394 14.79 19.62 -20.47
CA ALA A 394 14.22 20.76 -19.77
C ALA A 394 15.32 21.51 -19.02
#